data_AF-A0A0B1S1T3-F1
#
_entry.id   AF-A0A0B1S1T3-F1
#
_cell.length_a   1.000
_cell.length_b   1.000
_cell.length_c   1.000
_cell.angle_alpha   90.00
_cell.angle_beta   90.00
_cell.angle_gamma   90.00
#
_symmetry.space_group_name_H-M   'P 1'
#
loop_
_entity.id
_entity.type
_entity.pdbx_description
1 polymer ?
#
loop_
_entity_poly.entity_id
_entity_poly.type
_entity_poly.pdbx_seq_one_letter_code
_entity_poly.pdbx_strand_id
1 'polypeptide(L)'
;MLWYWNVYGGGVSGETAPNFDDFRQFAKFTRPVAKQFGQVEYLCGVTVNRDVYAVNSLNKSSLLPAMNSKEQIVIGSFGDKKLTGLVKSL
;
A
#
# COMPACT_ATOMS: atom_id res chain seq x y z
N MET A 1 -7.60 1.37 16.37
CA MET A 1 -6.61 1.46 15.28
C MET A 1 -5.54 0.42 15.58
N LEU A 2 -5.31 -0.57 14.70
CA LEU A 2 -4.28 -1.59 14.91
C LEU A 2 -3.37 -1.68 13.69
N TRP A 3 -2.07 -1.51 13.92
CA TRP A 3 -1.01 -1.93 13.02
C TRP A 3 -0.38 -3.20 13.58
N TYR A 4 -0.11 -4.18 12.72
CA TYR A 4 0.59 -5.41 13.09
C TYR A 4 1.68 -5.74 12.07
N TRP A 5 2.58 -6.65 12.43
CA TRP A 5 3.63 -7.13 11.53
C TRP A 5 3.54 -8.64 11.41
N ASN A 6 3.72 -9.14 10.18
CA ASN A 6 3.89 -10.56 9.93
C ASN A 6 4.77 -10.75 8.69
N VAL A 7 5.94 -11.34 8.86
CA VAL A 7 6.97 -11.50 7.83
C VAL A 7 7.72 -12.81 8.06
N TYR A 8 8.27 -13.42 7.01
CA TYR A 8 9.08 -14.64 7.11
C TYR A 8 10.55 -14.36 7.45
N GLY A 9 11.03 -13.13 7.24
CA GLY A 9 12.42 -12.76 7.47
C GLY A 9 12.71 -11.33 7.07
N GLY A 10 13.99 -10.98 6.96
CA GLY A 10 14.45 -9.69 6.42
C GLY A 10 14.68 -9.76 4.91
N GLY A 11 14.62 -8.59 4.26
CA GLY A 11 14.78 -8.45 2.82
C GLY A 11 13.56 -8.93 2.02
N VAL A 12 13.64 -8.73 0.70
CA VAL A 12 12.51 -8.98 -0.23
C VAL A 12 12.02 -10.44 -0.18
N SER A 13 12.93 -11.40 0.03
CA SER A 13 12.56 -12.82 0.17
C SER A 13 11.81 -13.15 1.47
N GLY A 14 11.85 -12.25 2.45
CA GLY A 14 11.19 -12.42 3.75
C GLY A 14 9.77 -11.86 3.80
N GLU A 15 9.25 -11.34 2.69
CA GLU A 15 7.93 -10.70 2.64
C GLU A 15 6.77 -11.69 2.78
N THR A 16 5.67 -11.23 3.35
CA THR A 16 4.36 -11.89 3.26
C THR A 16 3.46 -11.17 2.26
N ALA A 17 2.29 -11.74 1.97
CA ALA A 17 1.33 -11.08 1.09
C ALA A 17 0.94 -9.68 1.64
N PRO A 18 0.88 -8.64 0.79
CA PRO A 18 0.47 -7.29 1.17
C PRO A 18 -1.06 -7.19 1.32
N ASN A 19 -1.63 -8.04 2.17
CA ASN A 19 -3.04 -8.10 2.49
C ASN A 19 -3.26 -8.49 3.97
N PHE A 20 -4.51 -8.53 4.41
CA PHE A 20 -4.88 -8.80 5.80
C PHE A 20 -5.37 -10.23 6.05
N ASP A 21 -5.19 -11.15 5.10
CA ASP A 21 -5.77 -12.50 5.16
C ASP A 21 -5.16 -13.36 6.28
N ASP A 22 -3.95 -12.99 6.73
CA ASP A 22 -3.24 -13.64 7.82
C ASP A 22 -3.53 -13.03 9.20
N PHE A 23 -4.38 -12.00 9.28
CA PHE A 23 -4.73 -11.37 10.54
C PHE A 23 -5.57 -12.30 11.41
N ARG A 24 -5.09 -12.53 12.64
CA ARG A 24 -5.86 -13.25 13.67
C ARG A 24 -6.41 -12.26 14.68
N GLN A 25 -7.72 -12.23 14.81
CA GLN A 25 -8.40 -11.34 15.75
C GLN A 25 -7.99 -11.67 17.19
N PHE A 26 -7.79 -10.63 17.99
CA PHE A 26 -7.49 -10.78 19.42
C PHE A 26 -8.08 -9.62 20.22
N ALA A 27 -8.48 -9.91 21.46
CA ALA A 27 -9.15 -8.95 22.34
C ALA A 27 -10.30 -8.21 21.62
N LYS A 28 -10.24 -6.87 21.56
CA LYS A 28 -11.24 -6.04 20.87
C LYS A 28 -10.84 -5.67 19.44
N PHE A 29 -9.71 -6.17 18.93
CA PHE A 29 -9.22 -5.88 17.59
C PHE A 29 -9.73 -6.91 16.59
N THR A 30 -10.86 -6.58 15.96
CA THR A 30 -11.50 -7.43 14.95
C THR A 30 -11.04 -7.13 13.53
N ARG A 31 -10.47 -5.94 13.29
CA ARG A 31 -9.94 -5.52 11.98
C ARG A 31 -8.66 -4.69 12.14
N PRO A 32 -7.60 -4.98 11.37
CA PRO A 32 -6.42 -4.14 11.31
C PRO A 32 -6.65 -2.96 10.36
N VAL A 33 -5.82 -1.93 10.49
CA VAL A 33 -5.81 -0.77 9.58
C VAL A 33 -4.53 -0.67 8.77
N ALA A 34 -3.49 -1.36 9.21
CA ALA A 34 -2.20 -1.40 8.55
C ALA A 34 -1.47 -2.70 8.92
N LYS A 35 -0.62 -3.16 8.01
CA LYS A 35 0.24 -4.32 8.20
C LYS A 35 1.60 -4.05 7.60
N GLN A 36 2.66 -4.29 8.37
CA GLN A 36 4.01 -4.41 7.84
C GLN A 36 4.20 -5.81 7.26
N PHE A 37 4.36 -5.89 5.94
CA PHE A 37 4.49 -7.14 5.20
C PHE A 37 5.92 -7.38 4.69
N GLY A 38 6.80 -6.39 4.81
CA GLY A 38 8.23 -6.48 4.49
C GLY A 38 9.08 -5.66 5.46
N GLN A 39 10.30 -6.12 5.74
CA GLN A 39 11.23 -5.46 6.66
C GLN A 39 12.66 -5.52 6.15
N VAL A 40 13.46 -4.51 6.50
CA VAL A 40 14.90 -4.45 6.17
C VAL A 40 15.11 -4.56 4.65
N GLU A 41 14.28 -3.89 3.87
CA GLU A 41 14.40 -3.88 2.42
C GLU A 41 15.24 -2.70 1.96
N TYR A 42 16.24 -2.95 1.11
CA TYR A 42 17.08 -1.90 0.57
C TYR A 42 16.53 -1.42 -0.79
N LEU A 43 15.91 -0.24 -0.78
CA LEU A 43 15.29 0.37 -1.95
C LEU A 43 15.87 1.76 -2.16
N CYS A 44 16.34 2.05 -3.37
CA CYS A 44 16.86 3.37 -3.76
C CYS A 44 17.93 3.94 -2.80
N GLY A 45 18.79 3.09 -2.24
CA GLY A 45 19.87 3.52 -1.33
C GLY A 45 19.46 3.64 0.13
N VAL A 46 18.23 3.28 0.49
CA VAL A 46 17.69 3.41 1.84
C VAL A 46 17.10 2.08 2.30
N THR A 47 17.32 1.74 3.56
CA THR A 47 16.65 0.59 4.20
C THR A 47 15.28 1.01 4.70
N VAL A 48 14.24 0.35 4.24
CA VAL A 48 12.83 0.63 4.56
C VAL A 48 12.10 -0.62 5.01
N ASN A 49 10.97 -0.39 5.68
CA ASN A 49 9.93 -1.40 5.86
C ASN A 49 8.77 -1.06 4.92
N ARG A 50 8.02 -2.08 4.52
CA ARG A 50 6.87 -1.90 3.61
C ARG A 50 5.57 -2.28 4.31
N ASP A 51 4.62 -1.36 4.23
CA ASP A 51 3.31 -1.48 4.85
C ASP A 51 2.18 -1.48 3.80
N VAL A 52 1.13 -2.24 4.07
CA VAL A 52 -0.17 -2.11 3.39
C VAL A 52 -1.18 -1.49 4.36
N TYR A 53 -2.00 -0.58 3.84
CA TYR A 53 -3.01 0.13 4.60
C TYR A 53 -4.42 -0.25 4.12
N ALA A 54 -5.35 -0.36 5.06
CA ALA A 54 -6.76 -0.49 4.73
C ALA A 54 -7.24 0.83 4.12
N VAL A 55 -7.39 0.86 2.80
CA VAL A 55 -8.07 1.96 2.14
C VAL A 55 -9.55 1.79 2.45
N ASN A 56 -10.08 2.60 3.37
CA ASN A 56 -11.52 2.73 3.50
C ASN A 56 -12.04 3.08 2.11
N SER A 57 -12.93 2.27 1.55
CA SER A 57 -13.59 2.52 0.28
C SER A 57 -14.55 3.70 0.43
N LEU A 58 -14.00 4.89 0.65
CA LEU A 58 -14.65 6.15 0.38
C LEU A 58 -14.66 6.29 -1.14
N ASN A 59 -15.82 5.94 -1.70
CA ASN A 59 -16.21 6.11 -3.10
C ASN A 59 -15.50 5.19 -4.12
N LYS A 60 -15.94 3.94 -4.15
CA LYS A 60 -15.81 2.99 -5.28
C LYS A 60 -16.42 3.49 -6.62
N SER A 61 -16.80 4.78 -6.70
CA SER A 61 -17.30 5.47 -7.89
C SER A 61 -16.18 6.06 -8.76
N SER A 62 -14.94 6.14 -8.28
CA SER A 62 -13.80 6.68 -9.05
C SER A 62 -12.84 5.61 -9.59
N LEU A 63 -13.12 4.32 -9.34
CA LEU A 63 -12.23 3.21 -9.67
C LEU A 63 -12.73 2.30 -10.80
N LEU A 64 -13.75 2.71 -11.56
CA LEU A 64 -13.93 2.15 -12.90
C LEU A 64 -12.96 2.92 -13.82
N PRO A 65 -12.04 2.25 -14.52
CA PRO A 65 -11.37 2.89 -15.63
C PRO A 65 -12.46 3.23 -16.63
N ALA A 66 -12.70 4.53 -16.85
CA ALA A 66 -13.31 4.96 -18.09
C ALA A 66 -12.38 4.47 -19.19
N MET A 67 -12.71 3.32 -19.77
CA MET A 67 -12.17 2.88 -21.03
C MET A 67 -12.58 3.93 -22.07
N ASN A 68 -11.73 4.94 -22.23
CA ASN A 68 -11.72 5.79 -23.39
C ASN A 68 -10.29 6.28 -23.63
N SER A 69 -9.92 6.15 -24.90
CA SER A 69 -8.62 6.40 -25.48
C SER A 69 -8.11 7.81 -25.18
N LYS A 70 -7.10 7.89 -24.32
CA LYS A 70 -5.89 8.73 -24.46
C LYS A 70 -5.04 8.58 -23.18
N GLU A 71 -3.77 8.28 -23.40
CA GLU A 71 -2.74 7.97 -22.41
C GLU A 71 -2.76 8.92 -21.20
N GLN A 72 -3.17 8.42 -20.04
CA GLN A 72 -2.83 9.03 -18.78
C GLN A 72 -2.47 7.94 -17.77
N ILE A 73 -1.17 7.78 -17.53
CA ILE A 73 -0.66 6.91 -16.47
C ILE A 73 -0.94 7.60 -15.14
N VAL A 74 -1.80 6.99 -14.34
CA VAL A 74 -2.10 7.44 -12.96
C VAL A 74 -1.17 6.68 -12.02
N ILE A 75 -0.15 7.37 -11.50
CA ILE A 75 0.70 6.83 -10.42
C ILE A 75 0.10 7.30 -9.09
N GLY A 76 -0.39 6.34 -8.28
CA GLY A 76 -0.77 6.38 -6.86
C GLY A 76 -1.26 7.72 -6.22
N SER A 77 -2.45 7.70 -5.63
CA SER A 77 -2.98 8.82 -4.81
C SER A 77 -2.69 8.61 -3.32
N PHE A 78 -2.05 9.58 -2.64
CA PHE A 78 -1.85 9.59 -1.19
C PHE A 78 -2.31 10.93 -0.60
N GLY A 79 -3.39 10.91 0.18
CA GLY A 79 -4.02 12.11 0.76
C GLY A 79 -4.69 13.00 -0.31
N ASP A 80 -5.59 13.92 0.10
CA ASP A 80 -6.44 14.75 -0.77
C ASP A 80 -5.70 15.76 -1.67
N LYS A 81 -4.43 15.54 -1.97
CA LYS A 81 -3.65 16.34 -2.91
C LYS A 81 -3.31 15.49 -4.12
N LYS A 82 -4.07 15.71 -5.19
CA LYS A 82 -3.70 15.30 -6.55
C LYS A 82 -2.31 15.89 -6.86
N LEU A 83 -1.26 15.07 -6.77
CA LEU A 83 0.10 15.45 -7.16
C LEU A 83 0.16 15.50 -8.70
N THR A 84 -0.27 16.61 -9.29
CA THR A 84 0.03 16.92 -10.69
C THR A 84 1.43 17.48 -10.80
N GLY A 85 2.43 16.60 -10.78
CA GLY A 85 3.80 16.93 -11.15
C GLY A 85 4.05 16.55 -12.61
N LEU A 86 4.26 17.55 -13.46
CA LEU A 86 4.80 17.36 -14.82
C LEU A 86 6.19 16.71 -14.71
N VAL A 87 6.31 15.43 -15.06
CA VAL A 87 7.59 14.87 -15.45
C VAL A 87 7.89 15.40 -16.85
N LYS A 88 8.65 16.49 -16.96
CA LYS A 88 9.33 16.81 -18.22
C LYS A 88 10.47 15.79 -18.37
N SER A 89 10.31 14.85 -19.28
CA SER A 89 11.42 14.07 -19.82
C SER A 89 12.43 15.05 -20.42
N LEU A 90 13.69 14.92 -20.00
CA LEU A 90 14.83 15.21 -20.88
C LEU A 90 15.07 13.98 -21.76
#